data_AF-A0A517Y9V1-F1
#
_entry.id   AF-A0A517Y9V1-F1
#
_cell.length_a   1.000
_cell.length_b   1.000
_cell.length_c   1.000
_cell.angle_alpha   90.00
_cell.angle_beta   90.00
_cell.angle_gamma   90.00
#
_symmetry.space_group_name_H-M   'P 1'
#
loop_
_entity.id
_entity.type
_entity.pdbx_description
1 polymer ?
#
loop_
_entity_poly.entity_id
_entity_poly.type
_entity_poly.pdbx_seq_one_letter_code
_entity_poly.pdbx_strand_id
1 'polypeptide(L)'
;MIASLLLLLSAIPAQVAAEPPPLTAEQLTKVRELVQRTQSVQAKLKTELAASQEQLARCYAEYQLDEPQVARLQAEILEQQKQLLASHHRLQTELRSIVGAERFQILSRRIENALRSSLKPAEKQSDKPAAK
;
A
#
# COMPACT_ATOMS: atom_id res chain seq x y z
N MET A 1 18.37 -57.87 27.77
CA MET A 1 19.02 -57.60 26.48
C MET A 1 18.56 -56.25 25.99
N ILE A 2 19.52 -55.39 25.64
CA ILE A 2 19.38 -54.03 25.11
C ILE A 2 19.08 -54.10 23.61
N ALA A 3 18.16 -53.26 23.11
CA ALA A 3 18.21 -52.60 21.79
C ALA A 3 16.86 -51.91 21.54
N SER A 4 16.78 -50.59 21.69
CA SER A 4 16.87 -49.65 20.56
C SER A 4 15.73 -49.83 19.55
N LEU A 5 14.66 -49.05 19.70
CA LEU A 5 13.73 -48.79 18.60
C LEU A 5 13.83 -47.31 18.22
N LEU A 6 14.30 -47.11 17.00
CA LEU A 6 14.74 -45.86 16.41
C LEU A 6 13.64 -44.80 16.38
N LEU A 7 14.07 -43.57 16.68
CA LEU A 7 13.45 -42.34 16.18
C LEU A 7 13.29 -42.42 14.65
N LEU A 8 12.05 -42.45 14.17
CA LEU A 8 11.71 -42.05 12.81
C LEU A 8 11.60 -40.52 12.79
N LEU A 9 12.76 -39.88 12.65
CA LEU A 9 12.87 -38.48 12.26
C LEU A 9 12.51 -38.40 10.77
N SER A 10 11.22 -38.21 10.46
CA SER A 10 10.77 -37.93 9.10
C SER A 10 11.36 -36.59 8.67
N ALA A 11 12.37 -36.64 7.81
CA ALA A 11 12.89 -35.48 7.10
C ALA A 11 11.76 -34.87 6.27
N ILE A 12 11.26 -33.71 6.69
CA ILE A 12 10.43 -32.85 5.85
C ILE A 12 11.35 -32.38 4.72
N PRO A 13 11.13 -32.74 3.45
CA PRO A 13 11.90 -32.16 2.37
C PRO A 13 11.62 -30.65 2.38
N ALA A 14 12.67 -29.85 2.54
CA ALA A 14 12.62 -28.42 2.31
C ALA A 14 12.24 -28.20 0.84
N GLN A 15 10.95 -28.00 0.60
CA GLN A 15 10.44 -27.68 -0.72
C GLN A 15 10.99 -26.29 -1.07
N VAL A 16 12.01 -26.26 -1.93
CA VAL A 16 12.52 -25.03 -2.53
C VAL A 16 11.33 -24.43 -3.26
N ALA A 17 10.66 -23.45 -2.66
CA ALA A 17 9.52 -22.79 -3.25
C ALA A 17 10.02 -22.11 -4.52
N ALA A 18 9.69 -22.70 -5.68
CA ALA A 18 9.95 -22.10 -6.97
C ALA A 18 9.32 -20.69 -6.98
N GLU A 19 10.03 -19.69 -7.51
CA GLU A 19 9.43 -18.36 -7.66
C GLU A 19 8.10 -18.49 -8.43
N PRO A 20 7.03 -17.82 -7.98
CA PRO A 20 5.74 -17.92 -8.64
C PRO A 20 5.88 -17.48 -10.11
N PRO A 21 5.12 -18.07 -11.05
CA PRO A 21 5.21 -17.75 -12.48
C PRO A 21 4.85 -16.29 -12.72
N PRO A 22 5.55 -15.55 -13.61
CA PRO A 22 5.34 -14.11 -13.84
C PRO A 22 3.86 -13.76 -14.08
N LEU A 23 3.48 -12.50 -13.83
CA LEU A 23 2.14 -12.05 -14.19
C LEU A 23 1.91 -12.27 -15.68
N THR A 24 0.77 -12.87 -16.00
CA THR A 24 0.33 -13.05 -17.39
C THR A 24 0.04 -11.70 -18.04
N ALA A 25 0.04 -11.66 -19.37
CA ALA A 25 -0.33 -10.46 -20.12
C ALA A 25 -1.73 -9.96 -19.73
N GLU A 26 -2.67 -10.87 -19.50
CA GLU A 26 -4.03 -10.54 -19.06
C GLU A 26 -4.04 -9.90 -17.66
N GLN A 27 -3.30 -10.46 -16.71
CA GLN A 27 -3.18 -9.87 -15.37
C GLN A 27 -2.55 -8.48 -15.42
N LEU A 28 -1.52 -8.28 -16.26
CA LEU A 28 -0.91 -6.97 -16.45
C LEU A 28 -1.89 -5.95 -17.03
N THR A 29 -2.71 -6.35 -18.00
CA THR A 29 -3.78 -5.50 -18.54
C THR A 29 -4.78 -5.11 -17.45
N LYS A 30 -5.28 -6.08 -16.67
CA LYS A 30 -6.21 -5.83 -15.55
C LYS A 30 -5.62 -4.88 -14.50
N VAL A 31 -4.34 -5.03 -14.16
CA VAL A 31 -3.67 -4.10 -13.22
C VAL A 31 -3.61 -2.69 -13.80
N ARG A 32 -3.26 -2.53 -15.08
CA ARG A 32 -3.19 -1.20 -15.71
C ARG A 32 -4.56 -0.52 -15.73
N GLU A 33 -5.59 -1.24 -16.15
CA GLU A 33 -6.97 -0.72 -16.17
C GLU A 33 -7.44 -0.32 -14.78
N LEU A 34 -7.19 -1.15 -13.77
CA LEU A 34 -7.51 -0.87 -12.37
C LEU A 34 -6.82 0.42 -11.89
N VAL A 35 -5.52 0.56 -12.15
CA VAL A 35 -4.75 1.74 -11.75
C VAL A 35 -5.27 2.99 -12.47
N GLN A 36 -5.47 2.94 -13.79
CA GLN A 36 -5.96 4.07 -14.57
C GLN A 36 -7.36 4.52 -14.10
N ARG A 37 -8.28 3.58 -13.91
CA ARG A 37 -9.62 3.88 -13.39
C ARG A 37 -9.55 4.51 -12.01
N THR A 38 -8.74 3.95 -11.11
CA THR A 38 -8.60 4.47 -9.75
C THR A 38 -8.01 5.89 -9.77
N GLN A 39 -6.96 6.13 -10.56
CA GLN A 39 -6.35 7.44 -10.69
C GLN A 39 -7.34 8.48 -11.23
N SER A 40 -8.12 8.13 -12.25
CA SER A 40 -9.15 9.03 -12.80
C SER A 40 -10.20 9.41 -11.74
N VAL A 41 -10.71 8.42 -10.99
CA VAL A 41 -11.68 8.66 -9.91
C VAL A 41 -11.06 9.53 -8.80
N GLN A 42 -9.85 9.21 -8.35
CA GLN A 42 -9.19 9.97 -7.28
C GLN A 42 -8.83 11.39 -7.73
N ALA A 43 -8.43 11.60 -8.98
CA ALA A 43 -8.15 12.93 -9.52
C ALA A 43 -9.41 13.81 -9.44
N LYS A 44 -10.54 13.28 -9.93
CA LYS A 44 -11.83 13.98 -9.86
C LYS A 44 -12.22 14.33 -8.41
N LEU A 45 -12.16 13.35 -7.50
CA LEU A 45 -12.49 13.57 -6.08
C LEU A 45 -11.57 14.60 -5.41
N LYS A 46 -10.27 14.62 -5.76
CA LYS A 46 -9.33 15.62 -5.24
C LYS A 46 -9.65 17.03 -5.73
N THR A 47 -10.03 17.17 -7.00
CA THR A 47 -10.46 18.45 -7.56
C THR A 47 -11.74 18.94 -6.87
N GLU A 48 -12.72 18.07 -6.69
CA GLU A 48 -13.98 18.41 -5.99
C GLU A 48 -13.73 18.76 -4.53
N LEU A 49 -12.88 18.01 -3.83
CA LEU A 49 -12.48 18.28 -2.45
C LEU A 49 -11.81 19.64 -2.29
N ALA A 50 -10.86 19.98 -3.17
CA ALA A 50 -10.21 21.28 -3.16
C ALA A 50 -11.22 22.42 -3.38
N ALA A 51 -12.18 22.24 -4.29
CA ALA A 51 -13.22 23.23 -4.54
C ALA A 51 -14.16 23.43 -3.34
N SER A 52 -14.62 22.36 -2.70
CA SER A 52 -15.47 22.45 -1.50
C SER A 52 -14.70 23.08 -0.32
N GLN A 53 -13.41 22.79 -0.17
CA GLN A 53 -12.56 23.41 0.85
C GLN A 53 -12.35 24.91 0.60
N GLU A 54 -12.13 25.31 -0.65
CA GLU A 54 -12.00 26.71 -1.02
C GLU A 54 -13.31 27.47 -0.76
N GLN A 55 -14.46 26.89 -1.12
CA GLN A 55 -15.76 27.49 -0.85
C GLN A 55 -16.02 27.63 0.65
N LEU A 56 -15.68 26.62 1.45
CA LEU A 56 -15.83 26.68 2.90
C LEU A 56 -14.96 27.79 3.51
N ALA A 57 -13.71 27.92 3.02
CA ALA A 57 -12.83 29.00 3.46
C ALA A 57 -13.39 30.39 3.12
N ARG A 58 -14.05 30.54 1.95
CA ARG A 58 -14.74 31.78 1.59
C ARG A 58 -15.92 32.07 2.51
N CYS A 59 -16.76 31.08 2.85
CA CYS A 59 -17.84 31.25 3.82
C CYS A 59 -17.34 31.77 5.17
N TYR A 60 -16.19 31.29 5.64
CA TYR A 60 -15.59 31.76 6.89
C TYR A 60 -14.92 33.14 6.81
N ALA A 61 -14.65 33.64 5.60
CA ALA A 61 -14.11 34.99 5.43
C ALA A 61 -15.20 36.07 5.52
N GLU A 62 -16.47 35.70 5.35
CA GLU A 62 -17.61 36.61 5.45
C GLU A 62 -17.94 36.96 6.91
N TYR A 63 -18.38 38.20 7.15
CA TYR A 63 -18.80 38.65 8.48
C TYR A 63 -20.13 38.00 8.91
N GLN A 64 -21.05 37.81 7.96
CA GLN A 64 -22.30 37.10 8.19
C GLN A 64 -22.11 35.64 7.75
N LEU A 65 -22.13 34.73 8.71
CA LEU A 65 -21.92 33.32 8.45
C LEU A 65 -23.21 32.65 7.95
N ASP A 66 -23.17 32.12 6.73
CA ASP A 66 -24.20 31.21 6.23
C ASP A 66 -23.98 29.81 6.83
N GLU A 67 -24.52 29.59 8.03
CA GLU A 67 -24.41 28.31 8.73
C GLU A 67 -24.95 27.11 7.92
N PRO A 68 -26.12 27.20 7.24
CA PRO A 68 -26.59 26.13 6.36
C PRO A 68 -25.59 25.75 5.26
N GLN A 69 -24.99 26.74 4.60
CA GLN A 69 -24.00 26.49 3.56
C GLN A 69 -22.73 25.85 4.14
N VAL A 70 -22.25 26.34 5.28
CA VAL A 70 -21.08 25.77 5.98
C VAL A 70 -21.31 24.31 6.33
N ALA A 71 -22.46 23.98 6.93
CA ALA A 71 -22.79 22.60 7.30
C ALA A 71 -22.84 21.67 6.07
N ARG A 72 -23.39 22.16 4.95
CA ARG A 72 -23.43 21.41 3.69
C ARG A 72 -22.02 21.13 3.16
N LEU A 73 -21.16 22.14 3.11
CA LEU A 73 -19.79 22.01 2.62
C LEU A 73 -18.95 21.08 3.50
N GLN A 74 -19.12 21.13 4.83
CA GLN A 74 -18.46 20.20 5.74
C GLN A 74 -18.87 18.74 5.47
N ALA A 75 -20.17 18.49 5.26
CA ALA A 75 -20.66 17.15 4.92
C ALA A 75 -20.13 16.65 3.57
N GLU A 76 -20.09 17.53 2.55
CA GLU A 76 -19.50 17.22 1.24
C GLU A 76 -18.03 16.83 1.35
N ILE A 77 -17.23 17.61 2.08
CA ILE A 77 -15.80 17.36 2.32
C ILE A 77 -15.59 16.00 2.96
N LEU A 78 -16.35 15.68 4.01
CA LEU A 78 -16.23 14.40 4.71
C LEU A 78 -16.59 13.22 3.79
N GLU A 79 -17.64 13.36 2.98
CA GLU A 79 -18.03 12.31 2.04
C GLU A 79 -16.99 12.11 0.93
N GLN A 80 -16.42 13.19 0.38
CA GLN A 80 -15.32 13.11 -0.61
C GLN A 80 -14.08 12.42 -0.02
N GLN A 81 -13.71 12.75 1.22
CA GLN A 81 -12.59 12.10 1.92
C GLN A 81 -12.84 10.60 2.14
N LYS A 82 -14.06 10.23 2.54
CA LYS A 82 -14.47 8.84 2.69
C LYS A 82 -14.41 8.10 1.34
N GLN A 83 -14.85 8.72 0.25
CA GLN A 83 -14.76 8.15 -1.09
C GLN A 83 -13.32 7.97 -1.57
N LEU A 84 -12.42 8.90 -1.26
CA LEU A 84 -10.98 8.76 -1.53
C LEU A 84 -10.41 7.53 -0.80
N LEU A 85 -10.72 7.36 0.48
CA LEU A 85 -10.28 6.22 1.27
C LEU A 85 -10.85 4.90 0.72
N ALA A 86 -12.14 4.88 0.40
CA ALA A 86 -12.80 3.71 -0.19
C ALA A 86 -12.20 3.33 -1.55
N SER A 87 -11.89 4.32 -2.39
CA SER A 87 -11.21 4.12 -3.68
C SER A 87 -9.82 3.51 -3.50
N HIS A 88 -9.04 3.99 -2.53
CA HIS A 88 -7.75 3.40 -2.22
C HIS A 88 -7.88 1.96 -1.68
N HIS A 89 -8.83 1.71 -0.79
CA HIS A 89 -9.10 0.37 -0.28
C HIS A 89 -9.48 -0.61 -1.40
N ARG A 90 -10.34 -0.16 -2.32
CA ARG A 90 -10.75 -0.94 -3.49
C ARG A 90 -9.58 -1.28 -4.40
N LEU A 91 -8.71 -0.31 -4.72
CA LEU A 91 -7.49 -0.57 -5.47
C LEU A 91 -6.63 -1.65 -4.80
N GLN A 92 -6.45 -1.55 -3.49
CA GLN A 92 -5.62 -2.47 -2.70
C GLN A 92 -6.19 -3.90 -2.68
N THR A 93 -7.51 -4.04 -2.55
CA THR A 93 -8.18 -5.34 -2.51
C THR A 93 -8.21 -6.00 -3.88
N GLU A 94 -8.57 -5.27 -4.93
CA GLU A 94 -8.58 -5.79 -6.30
C GLU A 94 -7.17 -6.15 -6.80
N LEU A 95 -6.16 -5.33 -6.48
CA LEU A 95 -4.77 -5.64 -6.85
C LEU A 95 -4.30 -6.98 -6.26
N ARG A 96 -4.62 -7.24 -4.98
CA ARG A 96 -4.32 -8.53 -4.33
C ARG A 96 -5.02 -9.69 -5.03
N SER A 97 -6.27 -9.49 -5.45
CA SER A 97 -7.02 -10.50 -6.19
C SER A 97 -6.41 -10.81 -7.56
N ILE A 98 -5.88 -9.80 -8.27
CA ILE A 98 -5.26 -10.01 -9.59
C ILE A 98 -3.90 -10.69 -9.47
N VAL A 99 -3.08 -10.28 -8.50
CA VAL A 99 -1.69 -10.74 -8.31
C VAL A 99 -1.62 -12.12 -7.63
N GLY A 100 -2.57 -12.43 -6.76
CA GLY A 100 -2.59 -13.66 -5.97
C GLY A 100 -1.73 -13.59 -4.71
N ALA A 101 -2.05 -14.46 -3.75
CA ALA A 101 -1.49 -14.42 -2.39
C ALA A 101 0.03 -14.63 -2.35
N GLU A 102 0.55 -15.64 -3.05
CA GLU A 102 1.98 -15.99 -3.03
C GLU A 102 2.86 -14.84 -3.56
N ARG A 103 2.46 -14.26 -4.70
CA ARG A 103 3.16 -13.13 -5.32
C ARG A 103 3.10 -11.89 -4.43
N PHE A 104 1.94 -11.62 -3.84
CA PHE A 104 1.77 -10.50 -2.93
C PHE A 104 2.69 -10.62 -1.69
N GLN A 105 2.81 -11.82 -1.11
CA GLN A 105 3.71 -12.07 0.03
C GLN A 105 5.18 -11.85 -0.30
N ILE A 106 5.62 -12.16 -1.53
CA ILE A 106 7.00 -11.87 -1.96
C ILE A 106 7.20 -10.36 -2.11
N LEU A 107 6.24 -9.66 -2.72
CA LEU A 107 6.31 -8.21 -2.87
C LEU A 107 6.34 -7.50 -1.52
N SER A 108 5.47 -7.89 -0.57
CA SER A 108 5.44 -7.32 0.78
C SER A 108 6.77 -7.49 1.50
N ARG A 109 7.37 -8.69 1.46
CA ARG A 109 8.71 -8.94 2.03
C ARG A 109 9.78 -8.06 1.40
N ARG A 110 9.75 -7.86 0.08
CA ARG A 110 10.70 -6.98 -0.62
C ARG A 110 10.57 -5.52 -0.17
N ILE A 111 9.34 -5.02 -0.04
CA ILE A 111 9.07 -3.66 0.43
C ILE A 111 9.55 -3.49 1.88
N GLU A 112 9.21 -4.43 2.77
CA GLU A 112 9.66 -4.40 4.17
C GLU A 112 11.19 -4.40 4.29
N ASN A 113 11.87 -5.23 3.49
CA ASN A 113 13.33 -5.27 3.46
C ASN A 113 13.91 -3.95 2.94
N ALA A 114 13.33 -3.36 1.89
CA ALA A 114 13.75 -2.06 1.36
C ALA A 114 13.60 -0.96 2.43
N LEU A 115 12.45 -0.91 3.11
CA LEU A 115 12.19 0.04 4.19
C LEU A 115 13.18 -0.13 5.35
N ARG A 116 13.42 -1.37 5.82
CA ARG A 116 14.41 -1.65 6.86
C ARG A 116 15.84 -1.26 6.45
N SER A 117 16.22 -1.51 5.19
CA SER A 117 17.54 -1.14 4.68
C SER A 117 17.72 0.39 4.60
N SER A 118 16.66 1.13 4.29
CA SER A 118 16.68 2.60 4.27
C SER A 118 16.74 3.25 5.67
N LEU A 119 16.38 2.50 6.71
CA LEU A 119 16.34 2.98 8.11
C LEU A 119 17.61 2.64 8.89
N LYS A 120 18.51 1.81 8.36
CA LYS A 120 19.78 1.49 9.03
C LYS A 120 20.79 2.62 8.75
N PRO A 121 21.27 3.38 9.77
CA PRO A 121 22.33 4.34 9.55
C PRO A 121 23.57 3.58 9.04
N ALA A 122 24.26 4.15 8.05
CA ALA A 122 25.57 3.68 7.63
C ALA A 122 26.51 3.73 8.85
N GLU A 123 26.68 2.59 9.51
CA GLU A 123 27.69 2.42 10.55
C GLU A 123 29.03 2.65 9.86
N LYS A 124 29.62 3.82 10.13
CA LYS A 124 30.91 4.25 9.57
C LYS A 124 31.92 3.13 9.79
N GLN A 125 32.36 2.55 8.70
CA GLN A 125 33.54 1.70 8.64
C GLN A 125 34.73 2.62 8.96
N SER A 126 35.03 2.77 10.25
CA SER A 126 36.14 3.57 10.76
C SER A 126 37.44 2.98 10.26
N ASP A 127 38.23 3.85 9.64
CA ASP A 127 39.60 3.64 9.17
C ASP A 127 40.40 2.67 10.03
N LYS A 128 40.92 1.64 9.37
CA LYS A 128 42.03 0.85 9.87
C LYS A 128 43.27 1.77 9.86
N PRO A 129 43.95 2.03 10.99
CA PRO A 129 45.16 2.82 10.94
C PRO A 129 46.23 1.99 10.22
N ALA A 130 46.73 2.51 9.11
CA ALA A 130 47.92 1.98 8.47
C ALA A 130 49.12 2.30 9.35
N ALA A 131 49.51 1.32 10.16
CA ALA A 131 50.80 1.31 10.82
C ALA A 131 51.87 0.89 9.80
N LYS A 132 52.73 1.83 9.41
CA LYS A 132 54.20 1.74 9.45
C LYS A 132 54.84 2.98 8.86
#